data_AF-A0A3P6SQ00-F1
#
_entry.id   AF-A0A3P6SQ00-F1
#
_cell.length_a   1.000
_cell.length_b   1.000
_cell.length_c   1.000
_cell.angle_alpha   90.00
_cell.angle_beta   90.00
_cell.angle_gamma   90.00
#
_symmetry.space_group_name_H-M   'P 1'
#
loop_
_entity.id
_entity.type
_entity.pdbx_description
1 polymer ?
#
loop_
_entity_poly.entity_id
_entity_poly.type
_entity_poly.pdbx_seq_one_letter_code
_entity_poly.pdbx_strand_id
1 'polypeptide(L)'
;MKSYSAAIEFLDLTDNATDSAEVINKFISNATAGKLENIVRADTIEGALSVLVNAVYFKAEWRDKFHPDKSSNSKFYSNPEKEREVSLQ
;
A
#
# COMPACT_ATOMS: atom_id res chain seq x y z
N MET A 1 -19.14 19.38 -10.24
CA MET A 1 -17.86 18.68 -10.40
C MET A 1 -17.18 18.63 -9.02
N LYS A 2 -17.61 17.72 -8.13
CA LYS A 2 -17.22 17.74 -6.71
C LYS A 2 -17.27 16.35 -6.06
N SER A 3 -17.09 15.29 -6.85
CA SER A 3 -17.43 13.93 -6.38
C SER A 3 -16.29 13.20 -5.67
N TYR A 4 -15.03 13.60 -5.87
CA TYR A 4 -13.87 12.83 -5.34
C TYR A 4 -12.75 13.67 -4.71
N SER A 5 -12.82 15.01 -4.77
CA SER A 5 -11.74 15.91 -4.29
C SER A 5 -10.33 15.46 -4.71
N ALA A 6 -10.21 14.86 -5.89
CA ALA A 6 -8.94 14.37 -6.41
C ALA A 6 -8.01 15.53 -6.73
N ALA A 7 -6.77 15.45 -6.27
CA ALA A 7 -5.72 16.35 -6.70
C ALA A 7 -5.30 16.00 -8.14
N ILE A 8 -5.00 17.02 -8.94
CA ILE A 8 -4.42 16.87 -10.28
C ILE A 8 -3.01 17.44 -10.20
N GLU A 9 -2.04 16.65 -10.66
CA GLU A 9 -0.63 17.03 -10.73
C GLU A 9 -0.12 16.72 -12.14
N PHE A 10 0.64 17.65 -12.72
CA PHE A 10 1.21 17.50 -14.06
C PHE A 10 2.65 17.03 -13.94
N LEU A 11 2.93 15.84 -14.49
CA LEU A 11 4.22 15.18 -14.43
C LEU A 11 4.67 14.78 -15.83
N ASP A 12 5.97 14.72 -16.04
CA ASP A 12 6.56 14.21 -17.27
C ASP A 12 6.75 12.70 -17.17
N LEU A 13 5.77 11.97 -17.70
CA LEU A 13 5.74 10.52 -17.70
C LEU A 13 6.52 9.91 -18.87
N THR A 14 7.06 10.72 -19.78
CA THR A 14 7.78 10.21 -20.97
C THR A 14 9.27 10.34 -20.79
N ASP A 15 9.78 11.58 -20.67
CA ASP A 15 11.22 11.82 -20.63
C ASP A 15 11.76 11.81 -19.20
N ASN A 16 10.89 11.96 -18.19
CA ASN A 16 11.28 11.96 -16.77
C ASN A 16 10.44 11.03 -15.88
N ALA A 17 10.19 9.82 -16.36
CA ALA A 17 9.39 8.81 -15.66
C ALA A 17 9.95 8.45 -14.26
N THR A 18 11.27 8.54 -14.05
CA THR A 18 11.91 8.27 -12.76
C THR A 18 11.47 9.28 -11.69
N ASP A 19 11.66 10.58 -11.93
CA ASP A 19 11.26 11.61 -10.97
C ASP A 19 9.73 11.61 -10.76
N SER A 20 8.98 11.37 -11.84
CA SER A 20 7.51 11.25 -11.76
C SER A 20 7.07 10.08 -10.87
N ALA A 21 7.74 8.93 -10.95
CA ALA A 21 7.48 7.79 -10.06
C ALA A 21 7.82 8.13 -8.60
N GLU A 22 8.89 8.89 -8.35
CA GLU A 22 9.23 9.35 -7.00
C GLU A 22 8.17 10.28 -6.41
N VAL A 23 7.65 11.22 -7.21
CA VAL A 23 6.55 12.11 -6.78
C VAL A 23 5.31 11.30 -6.40
N ILE A 24 4.91 10.35 -7.25
CA ILE A 24 3.75 9.48 -6.98
C ILE A 24 3.99 8.62 -5.73
N ASN A 25 5.18 8.03 -5.58
CA ASN A 25 5.51 7.23 -4.39
C ASN A 25 5.53 8.05 -3.11
N LYS A 26 5.99 9.31 -3.17
CA LYS A 26 5.94 10.24 -2.04
C LYS A 26 4.51 10.57 -1.66
N PHE A 27 3.63 10.80 -2.64
CA PHE A 27 2.20 10.96 -2.40
C PHE A 27 1.61 9.71 -1.71
N ILE A 28 1.90 8.51 -2.23
CA ILE A 28 1.42 7.24 -1.67
C ILE A 28 1.91 7.05 -0.23
N SER A 29 3.20 7.26 0.02
CA SER A 29 3.80 7.10 1.35
C SER A 29 3.15 8.08 2.35
N ASN A 30 3.01 9.35 1.98
CA ASN A 30 2.33 10.35 2.82
C ASN A 30 0.87 9.98 3.10
N ALA A 31 0.12 9.59 2.08
CA ALA A 31 -1.29 9.20 2.21
C ALA A 31 -1.49 7.93 3.07
N THR A 32 -0.44 7.12 3.22
CA THR A 32 -0.48 5.84 3.94
C THR A 32 0.37 5.82 5.20
N ALA A 33 0.77 6.99 5.71
CA ALA A 33 1.63 7.11 6.90
C ALA A 33 2.91 6.25 6.82
N GLY A 34 3.54 6.22 5.64
CA GLY A 34 4.78 5.48 5.36
C GLY A 34 4.61 3.96 5.32
N LYS A 35 3.39 3.45 5.11
CA LYS A 35 3.12 2.00 5.09
C LYS A 35 3.16 1.39 3.71
N LEU A 36 2.88 2.18 2.68
CA LEU A 36 3.09 1.81 1.29
C LEU A 36 4.19 2.70 0.72
N GLU A 37 5.28 2.09 0.26
CA GLU A 37 6.45 2.77 -0.28
C GLU A 37 6.92 2.06 -1.55
N ASN A 38 7.47 2.83 -2.49
CA ASN A 38 8.07 2.30 -3.73
C ASN A 38 7.13 1.37 -4.52
N ILE A 39 5.84 1.72 -4.58
CA ILE A 39 4.80 0.95 -5.27
C ILE A 39 4.88 1.17 -6.80
N VAL A 40 5.13 2.41 -7.22
CA VAL A 40 5.21 2.78 -8.63
C VAL A 40 6.66 2.75 -9.07
N ARG A 41 6.95 2.10 -10.21
CA ARG A 41 8.28 2.12 -10.82
C ARG A 41 8.25 2.95 -12.10
N ALA A 42 9.38 3.57 -12.45
CA ALA A 42 9.50 4.38 -13.66
C ALA A 42 9.02 3.64 -14.92
N ASP A 43 9.50 2.41 -15.10
CA ASP A 43 9.18 1.56 -16.25
C ASP A 43 7.70 1.10 -16.30
N THR A 44 6.92 1.31 -15.23
CA THR A 44 5.48 1.03 -15.23
C THR A 44 4.63 2.22 -15.68
N ILE A 45 5.20 3.43 -15.70
CA ILE A 45 4.50 4.67 -16.07
C ILE A 45 5.12 5.36 -17.29
N GLU A 46 6.30 4.93 -17.73
CA GLU A 46 7.00 5.46 -18.89
C GLU A 46 6.13 5.40 -20.16
N GLY A 47 5.94 6.56 -20.80
CA GLY A 47 5.11 6.72 -21.99
C GLY A 47 3.59 6.70 -21.73
N ALA A 48 3.15 6.64 -20.46
CA ALA A 48 1.75 6.77 -20.13
C ALA A 48 1.25 8.21 -20.34
N LEU A 49 0.03 8.37 -20.88
CA LEU A 49 -0.60 9.68 -21.01
C LEU A 49 -1.08 10.24 -19.65
N SER A 50 -1.56 9.34 -18.77
CA SER A 50 -2.09 9.71 -17.45
C SER A 50 -2.10 8.51 -16.52
N VAL A 51 -1.92 8.75 -15.22
CA VAL A 51 -2.01 7.73 -14.17
C VAL A 51 -3.05 8.17 -13.13
N LEU A 52 -3.95 7.26 -12.74
CA LEU A 52 -4.88 7.46 -11.64
C LEU A 52 -4.40 6.67 -10.42
N VAL A 53 -4.17 7.36 -9.31
CA VAL A 53 -3.61 6.76 -8.09
C VAL A 53 -4.63 6.79 -6.96
N ASN A 54 -4.84 5.63 -6.33
CA ASN A 54 -5.57 5.50 -5.08
C ASN A 54 -4.72 4.70 -4.08
N ALA A 55 -4.52 5.24 -2.88
CA ALA A 55 -3.74 4.59 -1.83
C ALA A 55 -4.52 4.65 -0.52
N VAL A 56 -4.69 3.49 0.11
CA VAL A 56 -5.48 3.35 1.34
C VAL A 56 -4.70 2.53 2.36
N TYR A 57 -4.53 3.10 3.56
CA TYR A 57 -4.02 2.40 4.74
C TYR A 57 -5.04 2.52 5.87
N PHE A 58 -5.32 1.40 6.53
CA PHE A 58 -6.24 1.35 7.65
C PHE A 58 -5.57 0.65 8.84
N LYS A 59 -5.60 1.32 9.99
CA LYS A 59 -5.21 0.77 11.29
C LYS A 59 -6.26 1.19 12.31
N ALA A 60 -6.84 0.21 12.99
CA ALA A 60 -7.81 0.46 14.05
C ALA A 60 -7.53 -0.47 15.24
N GLU A 61 -7.94 -0.03 16.41
CA GLU A 61 -7.96 -0.84 17.61
C GLU A 61 -9.23 -1.69 17.63
N TRP A 62 -9.09 -2.94 18.06
CA TRP A 62 -10.25 -3.78 18.35
C TRP A 62 -11.05 -3.17 19.50
N ARG A 63 -12.38 -3.20 19.40
CA ARG A 63 -13.28 -2.83 20.49
C ARG A 63 -13.04 -3.74 21.70
N ASP A 64 -12.99 -5.04 21.44
CA ASP A 64 -12.72 -6.09 22.41
C ASP A 64 -11.32 -6.65 22.09
N LYS A 65 -10.30 -6.21 22.82
CA LYS A 65 -8.90 -6.55 22.53
C LYS A 65 -8.56 -7.97 22.93
N PHE A 66 -7.64 -8.59 22.20
CA PHE A 66 -7.03 -9.86 22.58
C PHE A 66 -6.21 -9.70 23.86
N HIS A 67 -6.19 -10.76 24.67
CA HIS A 67 -5.36 -10.86 25.85
C HIS A 67 -3.97 -11.36 25.42
N PRO A 68 -2.90 -10.54 25.48
CA PRO A 68 -1.60 -10.92 24.92
C PRO A 68 -1.02 -12.20 25.54
N ASP A 69 -1.34 -12.45 26.82
CA ASP A 69 -0.96 -13.63 27.60
C ASP A 69 -1.67 -14.92 27.15
N LYS A 70 -2.74 -14.81 26.35
CA LYS A 70 -3.45 -15.94 25.75
C LYS A 70 -2.99 -16.25 24.32
N SER A 71 -2.06 -15.45 23.78
CA SER A 71 -1.50 -15.74 22.46
C SER A 71 -0.60 -16.98 22.51
N SER A 72 -0.69 -17.82 21.49
CA SER A 72 0.08 -19.07 21.42
C SER A 72 0.42 -19.41 19.97
N ASN A 73 1.55 -20.10 19.78
CA ASN A 73 1.93 -20.56 18.46
C ASN A 73 1.10 -21.76 18.03
N SER A 74 0.69 -21.78 16.76
CA SER A 74 -0.02 -22.90 16.15
C SER A 74 0.30 -23.04 14.67
N LYS A 75 -0.04 -24.19 14.09
CA LYS A 75 0.17 -24.46 12.68
C LYS A 75 -0.93 -23.80 11.84
N PHE A 76 -0.51 -22.95 10.91
CA PHE A 76 -1.34 -22.39 9.86
C PHE A 76 -1.14 -23.14 8.55
N TYR A 77 -2.21 -23.69 8.00
CA TYR A 77 -2.22 -24.42 6.75
C TYR A 77 -2.64 -23.49 5.61
N SER A 78 -1.68 -23.09 4.77
CA SER A 78 -1.98 -22.29 3.57
C SER A 78 -2.64 -23.13 2.46
N ASN A 79 -2.39 -24.43 2.49
CA ASN A 79 -3.03 -25.48 1.68
C ASN A 79 -2.71 -26.85 2.36
N PRO A 80 -3.22 -27.99 1.85
CA PRO A 80 -3.01 -29.30 2.48
C PRO A 80 -1.54 -29.74 2.64
N GLU A 81 -0.63 -29.22 1.82
CA GLU A 81 0.77 -29.64 1.77
C GLU A 81 1.73 -28.64 2.44
N LYS A 82 1.26 -27.42 2.74
CA LYS A 82 2.10 -26.31 3.20
C LYS A 82 1.59 -25.69 4.50
N GLU A 83 2.34 -25.94 5.56
CA GLU A 83 2.12 -25.38 6.90
C GLU A 83 3.25 -24.42 7.31
N ARG A 84 2.91 -23.48 8.20
CA ARG A 84 3.88 -22.62 8.91
C ARG A 84 3.38 -22.35 10.32
N GLU A 85 4.30 -22.10 11.25
CA GLU A 85 3.94 -21.69 12.61
C GLU A 85 3.55 -20.20 12.63
N VAL A 86 2.44 -19.88 13.29
CA VAL A 86 1.95 -18.50 13.48
C VAL A 86 1.50 -18.28 14.91
N SER A 87 1.65 -17.06 15.43
CA SER A 87 1.06 -16.65 16.70
C SER A 87 -0.45 -16.40 16.50
N LEU A 88 -1.28 -17.22 17.13
CA LEU A 88 -2.70 -16.98 17.30
C LEU A 88 -2.89 -16.00 18.46
N GLN A 89 -3.71 -14.97 18.24
CA GLN A 89 -4.05 -13.94 19.22
C GLN A 89 -5.39 -14.26 19.90
#